data_AF-A0A939UR17-F1
#
_entry.id   AF-A0A939UR17-F1
#
_cell.length_a   1.000
_cell.length_b   1.000
_cell.length_c   1.000
_cell.angle_alpha   90.00
_cell.angle_beta   90.00
_cell.angle_gamma   90.00
#
_symmetry.space_group_name_H-M   'P 1'
#
loop_
_entity.id
_entity.type
_entity.pdbx_description
1 polymer ?
#
loop_
_entity_poly.entity_id
_entity_poly.type
_entity_poly.pdbx_seq_one_letter_code
_entity_poly.pdbx_strand_id
1 'polypeptide(L)'
;MRRKSLFGYDMMKAQRRNRALILVVLTIFVMTLSTCLLSACNQEYEGDKEYGVYVSRVEYDKYEDNTVYARVYLGLTSDDSKKIEGLTANWHYEKRKLNAFKFGYVYCLEIVGSIFSAAVGALTQEQRYYEETEYNTFEVYFEYATIYKSMKGEINRKKVDGGYAFDFAIEETQQEFHTTLTIDTQNSAIWYGLLVAFAVSIAIVVIALLLARRKQYAKAE
;
A
#
# COMPACT_ATOMS: atom_id res chain seq x y z
N MET A 1 -68.45 -31.99 -18.38
CA MET A 1 -67.36 -31.05 -18.76
C MET A 1 -66.77 -30.38 -17.51
N ARG A 2 -65.69 -30.92 -16.91
CA ARG A 2 -64.89 -30.27 -15.85
C ARG A 2 -63.42 -30.34 -16.26
N ARG A 3 -62.96 -29.40 -17.09
CA ARG A 3 -61.54 -29.31 -17.53
C ARG A 3 -60.98 -27.88 -17.62
N LYS A 4 -61.71 -26.87 -17.12
CA LYS A 4 -61.27 -25.46 -17.20
C LYS A 4 -60.51 -24.95 -15.97
N SER A 5 -60.55 -25.64 -14.82
CA SER A 5 -59.92 -25.13 -13.57
C SER A 5 -58.47 -25.57 -13.33
N LEU A 6 -57.98 -26.63 -13.99
CA LEU A 6 -56.58 -27.07 -13.84
C LEU A 6 -55.61 -26.16 -14.62
N PHE A 7 -56.00 -25.67 -15.79
CA PHE A 7 -55.12 -24.88 -16.66
C PHE A 7 -54.69 -23.55 -16.02
N GLY A 8 -55.61 -22.85 -15.34
CA GLY A 8 -55.29 -21.58 -14.67
C GLY A 8 -54.39 -21.74 -13.44
N TYR A 9 -54.49 -22.87 -12.73
CA TYR A 9 -53.70 -23.13 -11.53
C TYR A 9 -52.25 -23.47 -11.88
N ASP A 10 -52.03 -24.27 -12.92
CA ASP A 10 -50.69 -24.61 -13.42
C ASP A 10 -50.01 -23.40 -14.08
N MET A 11 -50.76 -22.56 -14.79
CA MET A 11 -50.23 -21.32 -15.39
C MET A 11 -49.78 -20.31 -14.33
N MET A 12 -50.55 -20.12 -13.24
CA MET A 12 -50.15 -19.27 -12.11
C MET A 12 -48.96 -19.83 -11.31
N LYS A 13 -48.83 -21.16 -11.20
CA LYS A 13 -47.67 -21.83 -10.57
C LYS A 13 -46.41 -21.66 -11.42
N ALA A 14 -46.52 -21.84 -12.73
CA ALA A 14 -45.43 -21.63 -13.69
C ALA A 14 -44.95 -20.17 -13.70
N GLN A 15 -45.87 -19.20 -13.66
CA GLN A 15 -45.55 -17.78 -13.64
C GLN A 15 -44.85 -17.34 -12.34
N ARG A 16 -45.22 -17.91 -11.18
CA ARG A 16 -44.50 -17.69 -9.91
C ARG A 16 -43.12 -18.36 -9.90
N ARG A 17 -43.00 -19.57 -10.46
CA ARG A 17 -41.72 -20.28 -10.57
C ARG A 17 -40.73 -19.55 -11.47
N ASN A 18 -41.21 -18.96 -12.57
CA ASN A 18 -40.41 -18.12 -13.46
C ASN A 18 -39.93 -16.83 -12.79
N ARG A 19 -40.78 -16.14 -12.01
CA ARG A 19 -40.35 -14.94 -11.26
C ARG A 19 -39.29 -15.24 -10.20
N ALA A 20 -39.40 -16.37 -9.51
CA ALA A 20 -38.39 -16.81 -8.55
C ALA A 20 -37.07 -17.18 -9.23
N LEU A 21 -37.12 -17.89 -10.36
CA LEU A 21 -35.93 -18.20 -11.17
C LEU A 21 -35.24 -16.93 -11.70
N ILE A 22 -36.00 -15.96 -12.21
CA ILE A 22 -35.44 -14.68 -12.68
C ILE A 22 -34.74 -13.93 -11.54
N LEU A 23 -35.33 -13.89 -10.33
CA LEU A 23 -34.70 -13.28 -9.16
C LEU A 23 -33.40 -13.98 -8.76
N VAL A 24 -33.37 -15.31 -8.76
CA VAL A 24 -32.15 -16.09 -8.45
C VAL A 24 -31.06 -15.82 -9.49
N VAL A 25 -31.40 -15.85 -10.78
CA VAL A 25 -30.45 -15.57 -11.88
C VAL A 25 -29.92 -14.15 -11.82
N LEU A 26 -30.78 -13.15 -11.56
CA LEU A 26 -30.37 -11.76 -11.41
C LEU A 26 -29.44 -11.59 -10.20
N THR A 27 -29.71 -12.29 -9.11
CA THR A 27 -28.88 -12.26 -7.90
C THR A 27 -27.50 -12.84 -8.17
N ILE A 28 -27.44 -14.00 -8.84
CA ILE A 28 -26.17 -14.64 -9.23
C ILE A 28 -25.39 -13.71 -10.17
N PHE A 29 -26.05 -13.09 -11.15
CA PHE A 29 -25.43 -12.17 -12.09
C PHE A 29 -24.86 -10.92 -11.41
N VAL A 30 -25.57 -10.35 -10.44
CA VAL A 30 -25.07 -9.20 -9.66
C VAL A 30 -23.88 -9.62 -8.80
N MET A 31 -23.94 -10.77 -8.13
CA MET A 31 -22.81 -11.27 -7.34
C MET A 31 -21.57 -11.51 -8.21
N THR A 32 -21.72 -12.16 -9.37
CA THR A 32 -20.59 -12.42 -10.28
C THR A 32 -20.02 -11.14 -10.86
N LEU A 33 -20.87 -10.20 -11.28
CA LEU A 33 -20.43 -8.90 -11.79
C LEU A 33 -19.67 -8.09 -10.72
N SER A 34 -20.16 -8.07 -9.48
CA SER A 34 -19.46 -7.43 -8.36
C SER A 34 -18.11 -8.07 -8.08
N THR A 35 -18.00 -9.40 -8.08
CA THR A 35 -16.69 -10.07 -7.88
C THR A 35 -15.69 -9.80 -9.02
N CYS A 36 -16.17 -9.68 -10.26
CA CYS A 36 -15.31 -9.33 -11.40
C CYS A 36 -14.80 -7.89 -11.33
N LEU A 37 -15.67 -6.93 -11.00
CA LEU A 37 -15.29 -5.51 -10.86
C LEU A 37 -14.27 -5.30 -9.74
N LEU A 38 -14.40 -6.03 -8.63
CA LEU A 38 -13.46 -5.97 -7.51
C LEU A 38 -12.07 -6.56 -7.85
N SER A 39 -12.02 -7.53 -8.76
CA SER A 39 -10.76 -8.12 -9.21
C SER A 39 -10.00 -7.18 -10.15
N ALA A 40 -10.72 -6.40 -10.97
CA ALA A 40 -10.12 -5.43 -11.90
C ALA A 40 -9.50 -4.20 -11.20
N CYS A 41 -10.10 -3.71 -10.10
CA CYS A 41 -9.57 -2.56 -9.36
C CYS A 41 -8.32 -2.86 -8.51
N ASN A 42 -7.84 -4.10 -8.49
CA ASN A 42 -6.75 -4.49 -7.60
C ASN A 42 -5.37 -4.55 -8.27
N GLN A 43 -5.29 -4.21 -9.55
CA GLN A 43 -4.02 -4.06 -10.28
C GLN A 43 -3.60 -2.60 -10.28
N GLU A 44 -2.81 -2.24 -9.26
CA GLU A 44 -1.98 -1.04 -9.27
C GLU A 44 -0.55 -1.55 -9.35
N TYR A 45 0.10 -1.31 -10.49
CA TYR A 45 1.51 -1.60 -10.70
C TYR A 45 2.18 -0.25 -10.94
N GLU A 46 2.74 0.35 -9.89
CA GLU A 46 3.76 1.37 -10.08
C GLU A 46 5.06 0.62 -10.29
N GLY A 47 5.61 0.66 -11.50
CA GLY A 47 6.86 -0.01 -11.85
C GLY A 47 8.09 0.59 -11.17
N ASP A 48 9.24 0.02 -11.50
CA ASP A 48 10.55 0.43 -10.99
C ASP A 48 10.79 1.92 -11.26
N LYS A 49 11.26 2.63 -10.24
CA LYS A 49 11.57 4.07 -10.32
C LYS A 49 13.03 4.28 -9.99
N GLU A 50 13.71 5.03 -10.84
CA GLU A 50 15.06 5.51 -10.59
C GLU A 50 15.00 6.89 -9.92
N TYR A 51 15.82 7.09 -8.89
CA TYR A 51 15.96 8.34 -8.16
C TYR A 51 17.43 8.75 -8.07
N GLY A 52 17.67 10.05 -7.98
CA GLY A 52 18.97 10.58 -7.54
C GLY A 52 19.10 10.46 -6.02
N VAL A 53 20.35 10.41 -5.54
CA VAL A 53 20.68 10.46 -4.11
C VAL A 53 21.20 11.86 -3.78
N TYR A 54 20.79 12.42 -2.64
CA TYR A 54 21.27 13.73 -2.18
C TYR A 54 21.59 13.73 -0.68
N VAL A 55 22.40 14.71 -0.23
CA VAL A 55 22.64 14.93 1.20
C VAL A 55 21.41 15.64 1.80
N SER A 56 20.65 14.92 2.60
CA SER A 56 19.46 15.42 3.31
C SER A 56 19.85 16.37 4.44
N ARG A 57 20.78 15.93 5.28
CA ARG A 57 21.24 16.66 6.47
C ARG A 57 22.57 16.11 6.96
N VAL A 58 23.27 16.94 7.73
CA VAL A 58 24.49 16.57 8.43
C VAL A 58 24.29 16.89 9.90
N GLU A 59 24.52 15.92 10.77
CA GLU A 59 24.51 16.09 12.22
C GLU A 59 25.93 15.95 12.77
N TYR A 60 26.22 16.69 13.84
CA TYR A 60 27.55 16.71 14.46
C TYR A 60 27.44 16.31 15.92
N ASP A 61 28.31 15.39 16.33
CA ASP A 61 28.50 15.02 17.73
C ASP A 61 29.95 15.37 18.12
N LYS A 62 30.12 16.09 19.23
CA LYS A 62 31.43 16.42 19.81
C LYS A 62 31.61 15.63 21.10
N TYR A 63 32.66 14.84 21.17
CA TYR A 63 33.01 14.05 22.35
C TYR A 63 33.98 14.82 23.26
N GLU A 64 34.09 14.39 24.51
CA GLU A 64 34.92 15.03 25.55
C GLU A 64 36.42 15.08 25.21
N ASP A 65 36.88 14.26 24.27
CA ASP A 65 38.24 14.20 23.74
C ASP A 65 38.51 15.17 22.59
N ASN A 66 37.58 16.11 22.32
CA ASN A 66 37.56 16.98 21.13
C ASN A 66 37.42 16.25 19.80
N THR A 67 37.09 14.96 19.78
CA THR A 67 36.75 14.27 18.54
C THR A 67 35.37 14.73 18.07
N VAL A 68 35.32 15.26 16.85
CA VAL A 68 34.08 15.65 16.17
C VAL A 68 33.72 14.56 15.16
N TYR A 69 32.53 13.99 15.33
CA TYR A 69 31.92 13.02 14.41
C TYR A 69 30.86 13.70 13.57
N ALA A 70 30.89 13.47 12.26
CA ALA A 70 29.85 13.90 11.35
C ALA A 70 29.01 12.70 10.91
N ARG A 71 27.69 12.77 11.13
CA ARG A 71 26.71 11.84 10.55
C ARG A 71 26.08 12.49 9.33
N VAL A 72 26.36 11.93 8.16
CA VAL A 72 25.83 12.38 6.88
C VAL A 72 24.62 11.53 6.51
N TYR A 73 23.45 12.16 6.39
CA TYR A 73 22.21 11.47 6.01
C TYR A 73 21.91 11.69 4.53
N LEU A 74 21.73 10.60 3.80
CA LEU A 74 21.37 10.55 2.40
C LEU A 74 19.85 10.36 2.25
N GLY A 75 19.26 11.06 1.29
CA GLY A 75 17.86 10.92 0.90
C GLY A 75 17.70 10.69 -0.60
N LEU A 76 16.46 10.45 -1.03
CA LEU A 76 16.10 10.29 -2.44
C LEU A 76 15.51 11.58 -3.00
N THR A 77 15.88 11.91 -4.23
CA THR A 77 15.37 13.08 -4.94
C THR A 77 15.06 12.75 -6.39
N SER A 78 14.01 13.36 -6.93
CA SER A 78 13.74 13.41 -8.38
C SER A 78 14.29 14.69 -9.02
N ASP A 79 14.85 15.60 -8.22
CA ASP A 79 15.43 16.87 -8.67
C ASP A 79 16.91 16.66 -9.02
N ASP A 80 17.20 16.74 -10.32
CA ASP A 80 18.54 16.58 -10.89
C ASP A 80 19.55 17.63 -10.39
N SER A 81 19.11 18.78 -9.88
CA SER A 81 20.03 19.82 -9.39
C SER A 81 20.65 19.49 -8.03
N LYS A 82 20.04 18.56 -7.29
CA LYS A 82 20.46 18.17 -5.93
C LYS A 82 21.18 16.83 -5.89
N LYS A 83 21.18 16.09 -7.00
CA LYS A 83 21.75 14.75 -7.04
C LYS A 83 23.27 14.81 -6.87
N ILE A 84 23.78 13.85 -6.13
CA ILE A 84 25.21 13.58 -6.02
C ILE A 84 25.62 12.85 -7.30
N GLU A 85 26.63 13.37 -7.99
CA GLU A 85 27.13 12.74 -9.21
C GLU A 85 27.73 11.35 -8.91
N GLY A 86 27.39 10.37 -9.76
CA GLY A 86 27.89 9.00 -9.63
C GLY A 86 27.12 8.12 -8.64
N LEU A 87 26.05 8.61 -8.02
CA LEU A 87 25.12 7.79 -7.21
C LEU A 87 23.74 7.74 -7.84
N THR A 88 23.25 6.52 -8.00
CA THR A 88 21.89 6.24 -8.46
C THR A 88 21.19 5.32 -7.47
N ALA A 89 19.91 5.60 -7.21
CA ALA A 89 19.06 4.79 -6.37
C ALA A 89 17.93 4.17 -7.20
N ASN A 90 17.90 2.84 -7.24
CA ASN A 90 16.82 2.07 -7.84
C ASN A 90 15.80 1.71 -6.76
N TRP A 91 14.57 2.16 -6.96
CA TRP A 91 13.45 1.84 -6.09
C TRP A 91 12.53 0.84 -6.78
N HIS A 92 12.63 -0.41 -6.36
CA HIS A 92 11.76 -1.49 -6.81
C HIS A 92 10.60 -1.66 -5.84
N TYR A 93 9.43 -1.98 -6.39
CA TYR A 93 8.22 -2.21 -5.63
C TYR A 93 7.56 -3.52 -6.05
N GLU A 94 7.26 -4.36 -5.06
CA GLU A 94 6.54 -5.60 -5.25
C GLU A 94 5.26 -5.62 -4.39
N LYS A 95 4.11 -5.81 -5.04
CA LYS A 95 2.83 -6.09 -4.37
C LYS A 95 2.66 -7.59 -4.19
N ARG A 96 2.72 -8.06 -2.94
CA ARG A 96 2.48 -9.45 -2.56
C ARG A 96 1.09 -9.64 -1.95
N LYS A 97 0.35 -10.65 -2.41
CA LYS A 97 -0.86 -11.09 -1.72
C LYS A 97 -0.48 -11.89 -0.47
N LEU A 98 -0.82 -11.38 0.71
CA LEU A 98 -0.58 -12.08 1.98
C LEU A 98 -1.71 -13.06 2.29
N ASN A 99 -2.96 -12.60 2.16
CA ASN A 99 -4.15 -13.43 2.25
C ASN A 99 -5.30 -12.78 1.47
N ALA A 100 -6.53 -13.26 1.64
CA ALA A 100 -7.69 -12.63 0.99
C ALA A 100 -7.76 -11.13 1.36
N PHE A 101 -7.68 -10.80 2.64
CA PHE A 101 -7.98 -9.48 3.20
C PHE A 101 -6.78 -8.53 3.28
N LYS A 102 -5.57 -8.97 2.94
CA LYS A 102 -4.35 -8.18 3.11
C LYS A 102 -3.40 -8.30 1.93
N PHE A 103 -2.82 -7.17 1.56
CA PHE A 103 -1.63 -7.09 0.72
C PHE A 103 -0.43 -6.70 1.57
N GLY A 104 0.73 -7.20 1.19
CA GLY A 104 2.02 -6.71 1.62
C GLY A 104 2.65 -5.99 0.45
N TYR A 105 3.24 -4.85 0.71
CA TYR A 105 4.07 -4.14 -0.25
C TYR A 105 5.50 -4.22 0.23
N VAL A 106 6.38 -4.67 -0.64
CA VAL A 106 7.81 -4.76 -0.41
C VAL A 106 8.45 -3.71 -1.29
N TYR A 107 9.17 -2.79 -0.67
CA TYR A 107 9.97 -1.78 -1.33
C TYR A 107 11.43 -2.18 -1.16
N CYS A 108 12.10 -2.42 -2.28
CA CYS A 108 13.53 -2.71 -2.29
C CYS A 108 14.23 -1.47 -2.82
N LEU A 109 15.10 -0.89 -2.00
CA LEU A 109 15.99 0.18 -2.42
C LEU A 109 17.38 -0.41 -2.64
N GLU A 110 17.96 -0.05 -3.78
CA GLU A 110 19.34 -0.33 -4.13
C GLU A 110 20.04 0.98 -4.48
N ILE A 111 21.15 1.28 -3.81
CA ILE A 111 22.02 2.41 -4.13
C ILE A 111 23.34 1.84 -4.64
N VAL A 112 23.77 2.27 -5.82
CA VAL A 112 25.00 1.80 -6.45
C VAL A 112 25.96 2.96 -6.66
N GLY A 113 27.24 2.73 -6.38
CA GLY A 113 28.33 3.65 -6.65
C GLY A 113 29.31 3.73 -5.47
N SER A 114 30.27 4.66 -5.55
CA SER A 114 31.19 4.90 -4.43
C SER A 114 30.50 5.75 -3.35
N ILE A 115 29.51 5.17 -2.67
CA ILE A 115 28.53 5.87 -1.81
C ILE A 115 29.23 6.80 -0.82
N PHE A 116 30.17 6.26 -0.05
CA PHE A 116 30.85 7.03 0.99
C PHE A 116 31.66 8.19 0.41
N SER A 117 32.51 7.94 -0.59
CA SER A 117 33.34 8.99 -1.19
C SER A 117 32.51 10.05 -1.91
N ALA A 118 31.42 9.65 -2.55
CA ALA A 118 30.51 10.58 -3.24
C ALA A 118 29.71 11.43 -2.24
N ALA A 119 29.24 10.83 -1.14
CA ALA A 119 28.57 11.55 -0.05
C ALA A 119 29.49 12.60 0.59
N VAL A 120 30.74 12.22 0.91
CA VAL A 120 31.74 13.14 1.47
C VAL A 120 32.13 14.22 0.46
N GLY A 121 32.31 13.86 -0.81
CA GLY A 121 32.62 14.79 -1.89
C GLY A 121 31.55 15.85 -2.12
N ALA A 122 30.27 15.50 -1.90
CA ALA A 122 29.12 16.39 -2.07
C ALA A 122 28.94 17.41 -0.93
N LEU A 123 29.66 17.28 0.19
CA LEU A 123 29.56 18.22 1.31
C LEU A 123 30.14 19.58 0.93
N THR A 124 29.36 20.62 1.18
CA THR A 124 29.79 22.02 1.03
C THR A 124 30.93 22.34 2.00
N GLN A 125 31.70 23.39 1.70
CA GLN A 125 32.82 23.78 2.56
C GLN A 125 32.34 24.12 3.99
N GLU A 126 31.18 24.74 4.16
CA GLU A 126 30.61 25.03 5.49
C GLU A 126 30.22 23.76 6.24
N GLN A 127 29.69 22.76 5.53
CA GLN A 127 29.36 21.46 6.11
C GLN A 127 30.59 20.62 6.46
N ARG A 128 31.81 21.05 6.06
CA ARG A 128 33.06 20.37 6.39
C ARG A 128 33.63 20.71 7.76
N TYR A 129 33.09 21.75 8.39
CA TYR A 129 33.59 22.25 9.66
C TYR A 129 32.45 22.35 10.65
N TYR A 130 32.71 21.94 11.89
CA TYR A 130 31.86 22.21 13.03
C TYR A 130 32.63 23.11 14.00
N GLU A 131 32.13 24.31 14.25
CA GLU A 131 32.78 25.29 15.15
C GLU A 131 34.29 25.46 14.85
N GLU A 132 34.64 25.67 13.58
CA GLU A 132 36.02 25.86 13.08
C GLU A 132 36.93 24.62 13.15
N THR A 133 36.41 23.47 13.60
CA THR A 133 37.13 22.20 13.60
C THR A 133 36.70 21.34 12.41
N GLU A 134 37.64 20.96 11.55
CA GLU A 134 37.41 19.92 10.55
C GLU A 134 37.25 18.58 11.28
N TYR A 135 36.18 17.84 10.99
CA TYR A 135 35.93 16.57 11.66
C TYR A 135 36.82 15.44 11.11
N ASN A 136 37.06 14.43 11.95
CA ASN A 136 38.06 13.39 11.69
C ASN A 136 37.43 12.04 11.34
N THR A 137 36.12 11.90 11.54
CA THR A 137 35.41 10.62 11.37
C THR A 137 33.99 10.88 10.85
N PHE A 138 33.60 10.07 9.87
CA PHE A 138 32.30 10.17 9.21
C PHE A 138 31.55 8.87 9.32
N GLU A 139 30.24 9.00 9.51
CA GLU A 139 29.29 7.92 9.33
C GLU A 139 28.27 8.36 8.28
N VAL A 140 28.02 7.50 7.30
CA VAL A 140 27.02 7.76 6.25
C VAL A 140 25.81 6.90 6.54
N TYR A 141 24.64 7.53 6.56
CA TYR A 141 23.36 6.87 6.76
C TYR A 141 22.44 7.14 5.58
N PHE A 142 21.66 6.16 5.15
CA PHE A 142 20.49 6.41 4.33
C PHE A 142 19.27 6.64 5.24
N GLU A 143 18.57 7.76 5.05
CA GLU A 143 17.36 8.10 5.80
C GLU A 143 16.11 7.97 4.91
N TYR A 144 15.20 7.08 5.33
CA TYR A 144 13.88 6.99 4.72
C TYR A 144 12.80 7.49 5.68
N ALA A 145 12.18 8.62 5.34
CA ALA A 145 11.07 9.20 6.10
C ALA A 145 9.71 8.78 5.51
N THR A 146 8.78 8.38 6.38
CA THR A 146 7.43 7.97 6.01
C THR A 146 6.40 8.38 7.03
N ILE A 147 5.19 8.69 6.58
CA ILE A 147 4.03 8.91 7.45
C ILE A 147 3.42 7.58 7.95
N TYR A 148 3.80 6.45 7.33
CA TYR A 148 3.17 5.17 7.58
C TYR A 148 3.76 4.43 8.79
N LYS A 149 3.03 4.47 9.92
CA LYS A 149 3.37 3.71 11.13
C LYS A 149 3.42 2.19 10.90
N SER A 150 2.73 1.66 9.91
CA SER A 150 2.72 0.21 9.66
C SER A 150 3.96 -0.27 8.91
N MET A 151 4.79 0.64 8.39
CA MET A 151 6.02 0.27 7.71
C MET A 151 7.02 -0.34 8.69
N LYS A 152 7.69 -1.40 8.24
CA LYS A 152 8.71 -2.16 8.95
C LYS A 152 9.96 -2.23 8.07
N GLY A 153 11.12 -2.10 8.67
CA GLY A 153 12.42 -2.31 8.01
C GLY A 153 13.27 -3.28 8.81
N GLU A 154 14.48 -3.55 8.33
CA GLU A 154 15.48 -4.39 9.00
C GLU A 154 15.97 -3.77 10.32
N ILE A 155 15.84 -2.45 10.44
CA ILE A 155 16.27 -1.65 11.59
C ILE A 155 15.09 -1.09 12.39
N ASN A 156 15.40 -0.66 13.61
CA ASN A 156 14.44 -0.01 14.50
C ASN A 156 14.03 1.36 13.96
N ARG A 157 12.72 1.61 13.96
CA ARG A 157 12.11 2.86 13.50
C ARG A 157 12.21 3.96 14.56
N LYS A 158 12.62 5.17 14.18
CA LYS A 158 12.54 6.37 15.02
C LYS A 158 11.26 7.16 14.74
N LYS A 159 10.66 7.74 15.78
CA LYS A 159 9.53 8.68 15.63
C LYS A 159 10.12 10.08 15.44
N VAL A 160 9.71 10.77 14.39
CA VAL A 160 10.13 12.14 14.08
C VAL A 160 8.91 13.05 13.96
N ASP A 161 9.13 14.37 13.92
CA ASP A 161 8.01 15.28 13.69
C ASP A 161 7.38 15.03 12.31
N GLY A 162 6.06 14.93 12.27
CA GLY A 162 5.32 14.58 11.06
C GLY A 162 5.35 13.10 10.63
N GLY A 163 6.03 12.19 11.32
CA GLY A 163 5.99 10.76 10.95
C GLY A 163 7.00 9.85 11.61
N TYR A 164 7.66 9.04 10.79
CA TYR A 164 8.62 8.02 11.18
C TYR A 164 9.81 8.01 10.22
N ALA A 165 10.99 7.70 10.72
CA ALA A 165 12.18 7.57 9.89
C ALA A 165 12.95 6.27 10.20
N PHE A 166 13.70 5.83 9.21
CA PHE A 166 14.54 4.64 9.24
C PHE A 166 15.94 5.05 8.78
N ASP A 167 16.94 4.84 9.63
CA ASP A 167 18.33 5.24 9.40
C ASP A 167 19.21 4.01 9.20
N PHE A 168 19.64 3.79 7.97
CA PHE A 168 20.46 2.64 7.63
C PHE A 168 21.92 3.06 7.55
N ALA A 169 22.76 2.52 8.44
CA ALA A 169 24.19 2.76 8.38
C ALA A 169 24.77 2.11 7.11
N ILE A 170 25.58 2.86 6.38
CA ILE A 170 26.31 2.41 5.20
C ILE A 170 27.78 2.27 5.59
N GLU A 171 28.36 1.10 5.34
CA GLU A 171 29.77 0.88 5.62
C GLU A 171 30.65 1.58 4.59
N GLU A 172 31.81 2.08 5.00
CA GLU A 172 32.71 2.86 4.14
C GLU A 172 33.15 2.11 2.87
N THR A 173 33.32 0.78 2.97
CA THR A 173 33.76 -0.07 1.85
C THR A 173 32.62 -0.54 0.95
N GLN A 174 31.36 -0.27 1.29
CA GLN A 174 30.21 -0.71 0.49
C GLN A 174 30.08 0.14 -0.78
N GLN A 175 30.13 -0.53 -1.92
CA GLN A 175 29.84 0.05 -3.24
C GLN A 175 28.38 -0.12 -3.66
N GLU A 176 27.68 -1.03 -2.99
CA GLU A 176 26.27 -1.33 -3.21
C GLU A 176 25.61 -1.41 -1.84
N PHE A 177 24.52 -0.66 -1.68
CA PHE A 177 23.71 -0.67 -0.48
C PHE A 177 22.31 -1.13 -0.84
N HIS A 178 21.83 -2.18 -0.16
CA HIS A 178 20.50 -2.72 -0.35
C HIS A 178 19.73 -2.66 0.96
N THR A 179 18.47 -2.22 0.88
CA THR A 179 17.56 -2.35 2.01
C THR A 179 16.14 -2.63 1.57
N THR A 180 15.41 -3.34 2.43
CA THR A 180 14.02 -3.71 2.19
C THR A 180 13.12 -3.09 3.25
N LEU A 181 12.09 -2.38 2.78
CA LEU A 181 11.02 -1.82 3.59
C LEU A 181 9.71 -2.53 3.24
N THR A 182 8.95 -2.92 4.25
CA THR A 182 7.68 -3.63 4.06
C THR A 182 6.53 -2.90 4.71
N ILE A 183 5.38 -2.88 4.06
CA ILE A 183 4.14 -2.36 4.65
C ILE A 183 2.98 -3.30 4.32
N ASP A 184 2.27 -3.70 5.37
CA ASP A 184 1.05 -4.47 5.23
C ASP A 184 -0.15 -3.52 5.16
N THR A 185 -0.97 -3.68 4.13
CA THR A 185 -2.20 -2.90 3.92
C THR A 185 -3.41 -3.81 3.83
N GLN A 186 -4.56 -3.26 4.16
CA GLN A 186 -5.82 -3.98 4.00
C GLN A 186 -6.23 -3.96 2.53
N ASN A 187 -6.75 -5.09 2.05
CA ASN A 187 -7.42 -5.17 0.77
C ASN A 187 -8.81 -4.53 0.89
N SER A 188 -8.87 -3.21 0.67
CA SER A 188 -10.11 -2.43 0.78
C SER A 188 -11.18 -2.92 -0.21
N ALA A 189 -10.79 -3.39 -1.39
CA ALA A 189 -11.73 -3.92 -2.39
C ALA A 189 -12.56 -5.09 -1.83
N ILE A 190 -11.95 -6.01 -1.07
CA ILE A 190 -12.72 -7.12 -0.46
C ILE A 190 -13.67 -6.61 0.62
N TRP A 191 -13.26 -5.62 1.42
CA TRP A 191 -14.15 -5.03 2.42
C TRP A 191 -15.36 -4.34 1.78
N TYR A 192 -15.14 -3.55 0.73
CA TYR A 192 -16.24 -2.96 -0.05
C TYR A 192 -17.10 -4.03 -0.71
N GLY A 193 -16.50 -5.09 -1.23
CA GLY A 193 -17.22 -6.23 -1.80
C GLY A 193 -18.14 -6.93 -0.80
N LEU A 194 -17.64 -7.19 0.41
CA LEU A 194 -18.45 -7.77 1.49
C LEU A 194 -19.61 -6.84 1.89
N LEU A 195 -19.35 -5.54 2.02
CA LEU A 195 -20.39 -4.55 2.35
C LEU A 195 -21.49 -4.51 1.29
N VAL A 196 -21.13 -4.49 0.01
CA VAL A 196 -22.10 -4.52 -1.10
C VAL A 196 -22.88 -5.82 -1.10
N ALA A 197 -22.20 -6.98 -0.96
CA ALA A 197 -22.86 -8.28 -0.92
C ALA A 197 -23.86 -8.39 0.25
N PHE A 198 -23.51 -7.85 1.42
CA PHE A 198 -24.40 -7.82 2.58
C PHE A 198 -25.62 -6.92 2.35
N ALA A 199 -25.42 -5.71 1.79
CA ALA A 199 -26.50 -4.79 1.46
C ALA A 199 -27.49 -5.40 0.46
N VAL A 200 -26.99 -6.04 -0.60
CA VAL A 200 -27.83 -6.74 -1.59
C VAL A 200 -28.60 -7.90 -0.95
N SER A 201 -27.95 -8.68 -0.08
CA SER A 201 -28.60 -9.81 0.60
C SER A 201 -29.77 -9.34 1.48
N ILE A 202 -29.60 -8.26 2.25
CA ILE A 202 -30.67 -7.66 3.04
C ILE A 202 -31.82 -7.19 2.15
N ALA A 203 -31.52 -6.50 1.05
CA ALA A 203 -32.54 -6.00 0.12
C ALA A 203 -33.40 -7.15 -0.43
N ILE A 204 -32.79 -8.29 -0.80
CA ILE A 204 -33.49 -9.47 -1.29
C ILE A 204 -34.41 -10.06 -0.21
N VAL A 205 -33.94 -10.18 1.03
CA VAL A 205 -34.74 -10.69 2.16
C VAL A 205 -35.95 -9.79 2.41
N VAL A 206 -35.77 -8.47 2.41
CA VAL A 206 -36.86 -7.51 2.60
C VAL A 206 -37.89 -7.63 1.46
N ILE A 207 -37.44 -7.69 0.20
CA ILE A 207 -38.34 -7.86 -0.95
C ILE A 207 -39.12 -9.18 -0.84
N ALA A 208 -38.46 -10.28 -0.47
CA ALA A 208 -39.10 -11.57 -0.27
C ALA A 208 -40.16 -11.52 0.84
N LEU A 209 -39.86 -10.87 1.97
CA LEU A 209 -40.80 -10.68 3.07
C LEU A 209 -42.00 -9.81 2.68
N LEU A 210 -41.78 -8.72 1.94
CA LEU A 210 -42.84 -7.85 1.44
C LEU A 210 -43.77 -8.60 0.47
N LEU A 211 -43.20 -9.39 -0.45
CA LEU A 211 -43.98 -10.22 -1.37
C LEU A 211 -44.73 -11.34 -0.63
N ALA A 212 -44.14 -11.94 0.39
CA ALA A 212 -44.78 -12.96 1.22
C ALA A 212 -45.96 -12.40 2.01
N ARG A 213 -45.79 -11.24 2.66
CA ARG A 213 -46.87 -10.53 3.36
C ARG A 213 -48.00 -10.15 2.41
N ARG A 214 -47.71 -9.56 1.26
CA ARG A 214 -48.73 -9.20 0.26
C ARG A 214 -49.56 -10.41 -0.18
N LYS A 215 -48.94 -11.58 -0.29
CA LYS A 215 -49.62 -12.83 -0.64
C LYS A 215 -50.50 -13.40 0.48
N GLN A 216 -50.16 -13.13 1.75
CA GLN A 216 -51.01 -13.49 2.88
C GLN A 216 -52.25 -12.61 2.96
N TYR A 217 -52.11 -11.29 2.79
CA TYR A 217 -53.26 -10.37 2.74
C TYR A 217 -54.19 -10.67 1.56
N ALA A 218 -53.64 -10.93 0.37
CA ALA A 218 -54.43 -11.31 -0.81
C ALA A 218 -55.08 -12.72 -0.75
N LYS A 219 -54.85 -13.49 0.33
CA LYS A 219 -55.54 -14.76 0.60
C LYS A 219 -56.60 -14.63 1.70
N ALA A 220 -56.59 -13.51 2.44
CA ALA A 220 -57.50 -13.23 3.53
C ALA A 220 -58.74 -12.45 3.08
N GLU A 221 -58.66 -11.77 1.92
CA GLU A 221 -59.80 -11.36 1.09
C GLU A 221 -60.31 -12.52 0.22
#